data_AF-A0A538GR69-F1
#
_entry.id   AF-A0A538GR69-F1
#
_cell.length_a   1.000
_cell.length_b   1.000
_cell.length_c   1.000
_cell.angle_alpha   90.00
_cell.angle_beta   90.00
_cell.angle_gamma   90.00
#
_symmetry.space_group_name_H-M   'P 1'
#
loop_
_entity.id
_entity.type
_entity.pdbx_description
1 polymer ?
#
loop_
_entity_poly.entity_id
_entity_poly.type
_entity_poly.pdbx_seq_one_letter_code
_entity_poly.pdbx_strand_id
1 'polypeptide(L)' 'MDDWLKQARDAVAEASGVPAEQLELDDDAVATLLELARVAAHESGERTNAPLLCYLVGRAQDGASLDNLAAAVRRSTS' A
#
# COMPACT_ATOMS: atom_id res chain seq x y z
N MET A 1 9.11 7.33 6.03
CA MET A 1 9.06 7.90 4.65
C MET A 1 10.17 8.91 4.42
N ASP A 2 10.72 8.98 3.20
CA ASP A 2 11.70 10.02 2.81
C ASP A 2 11.02 11.37 2.52
N ASP A 3 11.82 12.41 2.27
CA ASP A 3 11.33 13.78 2.07
C ASP A 3 10.50 13.94 0.80
N TRP A 4 10.82 13.19 -0.26
CA TRP A 4 10.06 13.23 -1.50
C TRP A 4 8.66 12.65 -1.30
N LEU A 5 8.57 11.50 -0.62
CA LEU A 5 7.30 10.83 -0.37
C LEU A 5 6.41 11.61 0.61
N LYS A 6 7.00 12.33 1.59
CA LYS A 6 6.25 13.26 2.45
C LYS A 6 5.62 14.40 1.65
N GLN A 7 6.36 15.00 0.72
CA GLN A 7 5.81 16.05 -0.15
C GLN A 7 4.67 15.52 -1.04
N ALA A 8 4.83 14.31 -1.58
CA ALA A 8 3.77 13.65 -2.35
C ALA A 8 2.53 13.36 -1.48
N ARG A 9 2.71 12.87 -0.25
CA ARG A 9 1.63 12.66 0.74
C ARG A 9 0.86 13.96 0.98
N ASP A 10 1.55 15.07 1.18
CA ASP A 10 0.91 16.36 1.46
C ASP A 10 0.09 16.86 0.26
N ALA A 11 0.60 16.72 -0.97
CA ALA A 11 -0.14 17.05 -2.18
C ALA A 11 -1.39 16.16 -2.37
N VAL A 12 -1.28 14.86 -2.04
CA VAL A 12 -2.42 13.93 -2.08
C VAL A 12 -3.44 14.26 -0.99
N ALA A 13 -3.00 14.60 0.22
CA ALA A 13 -3.86 15.04 1.32
C ALA A 13 -4.68 16.26 0.92
N GLU A 14 -4.02 17.28 0.36
CA GLU A 14 -4.67 18.49 -0.13
C GLU A 14 -5.71 18.20 -1.22
N ALA A 15 -5.35 17.38 -2.21
CA ALA A 15 -6.24 17.07 -3.32
C ALA A 15 -7.45 16.19 -2.94
N SER A 16 -7.29 15.32 -1.93
CA SER A 16 -8.32 14.35 -1.52
C SER A 16 -9.18 14.83 -0.35
N GLY A 17 -8.70 15.83 0.42
CA GLY A 17 -9.32 16.24 1.68
C GLY A 17 -9.08 15.27 2.83
N VAL A 18 -8.29 14.20 2.63
CA VAL A 18 -7.88 13.28 3.69
C VAL A 18 -6.76 13.92 4.51
N PRO A 19 -6.83 13.94 5.86
CA PRO A 19 -5.75 14.48 6.69
C PRO A 19 -4.43 13.76 6.44
N ALA A 20 -3.32 14.50 6.37
CA ALA A 20 -2.00 13.95 6.10
C ALA A 20 -1.60 12.88 7.14
N GLU A 21 -2.05 13.01 8.39
CA GLU A 21 -1.80 12.05 9.46
C GLU A 21 -2.44 10.68 9.17
N GLN A 22 -3.55 10.63 8.42
CA GLN A 22 -4.18 9.37 7.99
C GLN A 22 -3.47 8.73 6.80
N LEU A 23 -2.66 9.50 6.08
CA LEU A 23 -1.82 9.02 4.98
C LEU A 23 -0.39 8.70 5.42
N GLU A 24 -0.09 8.82 6.71
CA GLU A 24 1.22 8.49 7.24
C GLU A 24 1.48 6.98 7.21
N LEU A 25 2.67 6.60 6.78
CA LEU A 25 3.13 5.22 6.77
C LEU A 25 4.29 5.07 7.75
N ASP A 26 4.08 4.23 8.76
CA ASP A 26 5.16 3.74 9.63
C ASP A 26 6.04 2.70 8.90
N ASP A 27 7.17 2.37 9.51
CA ASP A 27 8.16 1.49 8.89
C ASP A 27 7.61 0.07 8.63
N ASP A 28 6.70 -0.41 9.49
CA ASP A 28 6.06 -1.72 9.35
C ASP A 28 5.06 -1.76 8.18
N ALA A 29 4.27 -0.69 8.02
CA ALA A 29 3.38 -0.51 6.89
C ALA A 29 4.15 -0.41 5.58
N VAL A 30 5.25 0.36 5.56
CA VAL A 30 6.15 0.45 4.40
C VAL A 30 6.70 -0.93 4.04
N ALA A 31 7.26 -1.66 5.00
CA ALA A 31 7.81 -3.00 4.78
C ALA A 31 6.74 -3.96 4.22
N THR A 32 5.53 -3.92 4.78
CA THR A 32 4.42 -4.76 4.35
C THR A 32 3.96 -4.44 2.92
N LEU A 33 3.80 -3.16 2.58
CA LEU A 33 3.40 -2.74 1.24
C LEU A 33 4.45 -3.09 0.18
N LEU A 34 5.74 -2.92 0.50
CA LEU A 34 6.83 -3.29 -0.40
C LEU A 34 6.92 -4.80 -0.61
N GLU A 35 6.67 -5.60 0.43
CA GLU A 35 6.60 -7.05 0.31
C GLU A 35 5.41 -7.49 -0.55
N LEU A 36 4.23 -6.90 -0.38
CA LEU A 36 3.08 -7.19 -1.24
C LEU A 36 3.33 -6.83 -2.70
N ALA A 37 3.94 -5.66 -2.96
CA ALA A 37 4.36 -5.26 -4.29
C ALA A 37 5.33 -6.28 -4.92
N ARG A 38 6.32 -6.75 -4.13
CA ARG A 38 7.26 -7.78 -4.55
C ARG A 38 6.53 -9.07 -4.90
N VAL A 39 5.67 -9.58 -4.03
CA VAL A 39 4.89 -10.81 -4.25
C VAL A 39 4.08 -10.72 -5.55
N ALA A 40 3.30 -9.64 -5.73
CA ALA A 40 2.51 -9.45 -6.93
C ALA A 40 3.36 -9.42 -8.21
N ALA A 41 4.49 -8.70 -8.23
CA ALA A 41 5.35 -8.65 -9.41
C ALA A 41 5.97 -10.01 -9.76
N HIS A 42 6.34 -10.83 -8.76
CA HIS A 42 7.05 -12.10 -9.00
C HIS A 42 6.08 -13.25 -9.29
N GLU A 43 5.00 -13.38 -8.53
CA GLU A 43 4.09 -14.53 -8.64
C GLU A 43 3.14 -14.40 -9.83
N SER A 44 2.74 -13.18 -10.20
CA SER A 44 1.90 -12.98 -11.38
C SER A 44 2.68 -12.96 -12.70
N GLY A 45 4.01 -12.84 -12.65
CA GLY A 45 4.87 -12.62 -13.83
C GLY A 45 4.80 -11.21 -14.43
N GLU A 46 3.87 -10.37 -13.98
CA GLU A 46 3.61 -9.04 -14.54
C GLU A 46 3.93 -7.94 -13.51
N ARG A 47 4.98 -7.16 -13.77
CA ARG A 47 5.43 -6.07 -12.88
C ARG A 47 4.36 -5.01 -12.64
N THR A 48 3.41 -4.85 -13.57
CA THR A 48 2.27 -3.93 -13.45
C THR A 48 1.35 -4.28 -12.28
N ASN A 49 1.33 -5.54 -11.83
CA ASN A 49 0.45 -5.95 -10.74
C ASN A 49 0.91 -5.44 -9.37
N ALA A 50 2.18 -5.08 -9.20
CA ALA A 50 2.68 -4.49 -7.96
C ALA A 50 1.94 -3.20 -7.56
N PRO A 51 1.93 -2.12 -8.38
CA PRO A 51 1.20 -0.90 -8.04
C PRO A 51 -0.32 -1.10 -7.99
N LEU A 52 -0.87 -1.99 -8.84
CA LEU A 52 -2.31 -2.27 -8.85
C LEU A 52 -2.76 -2.97 -7.57
N LEU A 53 -1.96 -3.91 -7.06
CA LEU A 53 -2.24 -4.56 -5.77
C LEU A 53 -2.16 -3.54 -4.62
N CYS A 54 -1.11 -2.71 -4.56
CA CYS A 54 -1.01 -1.68 -3.52
C CYS A 54 -2.21 -0.72 -3.55
N TYR A 55 -2.71 -0.36 -4.74
CA TYR A 55 -3.92 0.45 -4.88
C TYR A 55 -5.19 -0.28 -4.38
N LEU A 56 -5.33 -1.58 -4.66
CA LEU A 56 -6.44 -2.40 -4.13
C LEU A 56 -6.42 -2.45 -2.60
N VAL A 57 -5.23 -2.65 -2.01
CA VAL A 57 -5.03 -2.65 -0.55
C VAL A 57 -5.43 -1.30 0.05
N GLY A 58 -4.96 -0.19 -0.53
CA GLY A 58 -5.32 1.16 -0.08
C GLY A 58 -6.83 1.42 -0.11
N ARG A 59 -7.54 0.96 -1.15
CA ARG A 59 -9.01 1.08 -1.24
C ARG A 59 -9.78 0.25 -0.21
N ALA A 60 -9.17 -0.80 0.34
CA ALA A 60 -9.82 -1.71 1.28
C ALA A 60 -9.50 -1.37 2.76
N GLN A 61 -8.58 -0.46 3.01
CA GLN A 61 -8.04 -0.19 4.35
C GLN A 61 -9.07 0.40 5.33
N ASP A 62 -10.10 1.09 4.82
CA ASP A 62 -11.24 1.56 5.63
C ASP A 62 -12.06 0.41 6.24
N GLY A 63 -12.00 -0.79 5.63
CA GLY A 63 -12.76 -1.96 6.07
C GLY A 63 -11.93 -3.01 6.82
N ALA A 64 -10.60 -2.96 6.75
CA ALA A 64 -9.73 -3.95 7.37
C ALA A 64 -8.31 -3.41 7.59
N SER A 65 -7.64 -3.90 8.64
CA SER A 65 -6.23 -3.58 8.88
C SER A 65 -5.33 -4.07 7.75
N LEU A 66 -4.20 -3.37 7.55
CA LEU A 66 -3.19 -3.74 6.57
C LEU A 66 -2.71 -5.20 6.77
N ASP A 67 -2.54 -5.65 8.01
CA ASP A 67 -2.16 -7.03 8.32
C ASP A 67 -3.19 -8.05 7.83
N ASN A 68 -4.48 -7.79 8.05
CA ASN A 68 -5.55 -8.67 7.61
C ASN A 68 -5.61 -8.74 6.07
N LEU A 69 -5.43 -7.60 5.41
CA LEU A 69 -5.37 -7.50 3.94
C LEU A 69 -4.14 -8.22 3.38
N ALA A 70 -2.96 -8.02 3.98
CA ALA A 70 -1.73 -8.70 3.58
C ALA A 70 -1.84 -10.22 3.75
N ALA A 71 -2.42 -10.68 4.86
CA ALA A 71 -2.68 -12.09 5.08
C ALA A 71 -3.66 -12.68 4.05
N ALA A 72 -4.67 -11.91 3.64
CA ALA A 72 -5.60 -12.34 2.59
C ALA A 72 -4.92 -12.51 1.23
N VAL A 73 -4.05 -11.56 0.85
CA VAL A 73 -3.27 -11.67 -0.40
C VAL A 73 -2.37 -12.89 -0.38
N ARG A 74 -1.58 -13.09 0.70
CA ARG A 74 -0.67 -14.24 0.83
C ARG A 74 -1.39 -15.59 0.72
N ARG A 75 -2.60 -15.71 1.27
CA ARG A 75 -3.43 -16.92 1.11
C ARG A 75 -3.92 -17.14 -0.31
N SER A 76 -4.11 -16.09 -1.11
CA SER A 76 -4.61 -16.19 -2.48
C SER A 76 -3.57 -16.62 -3.50
N THR A 77 -2.28 -16.52 -3.15
CA THR A 77 -1.17 -16.82 -4.05
C THR A 77 -0.37 -18.06 -3.68
N SER A 78 -0.74 -18.72 -2.56
CA SER A 78 -0.20 -20.02 -2.13
C SER A 78 -0.94 -21.20 -2.76
#